data_AF-A0A4Y2RM34-F1
#
_entry.id   AF-A0A4Y2RM34-F1
#
_cell.length_a   1.000
_cell.length_b   1.000
_cell.length_c   1.000
_cell.angle_alpha   90.00
_cell.angle_beta   90.00
_cell.angle_gamma   90.00
#
_symmetry.space_group_name_H-M   'P 1'
#
loop_
_entity.id
_entity.type
_entity.pdbx_description
1 polymer ?
#
loop_
_entity_poly.entity_id
_entity_poly.type
_entity_poly.pdbx_seq_one_letter_code
_entity_poly.pdbx_strand_id
1 'polypeptide(L)'
;MSKNCEFICVDDFEKYALATLPKYAADYYRSGADEEQTLKENRAAFKRLRFKPRFLRDVSQRFLKTYILGHSISFPVCLAPSAMHRMA
;
A
#
# COMPACT_ATOMS: atom_id res chain seq x y z
N MET A 1 -23.51 -7.44 -17.16
CA MET A 1 -22.86 -8.51 -16.37
C MET A 1 -21.86 -7.87 -15.44
N SER A 2 -22.27 -7.55 -14.21
CA SER A 2 -21.37 -6.98 -13.20
C SER A 2 -20.40 -8.08 -12.76
N LYS A 3 -19.15 -8.03 -13.21
CA LYS A 3 -18.09 -8.85 -12.61
C LYS A 3 -17.91 -8.32 -11.19
N ASN A 4 -18.26 -9.14 -10.19
CA ASN A 4 -17.69 -8.98 -8.85
C ASN A 4 -16.17 -9.13 -9.00
N CYS A 5 -15.46 -8.02 -9.19
CA CYS A 5 -14.02 -7.98 -9.04
C CYS A 5 -13.76 -8.00 -7.54
N GLU A 6 -13.53 -9.19 -7.01
CA GLU A 6 -13.02 -9.34 -5.65
C GLU A 6 -11.58 -8.84 -5.65
N PHE A 7 -11.34 -7.70 -5.00
CA PHE A 7 -10.00 -7.16 -4.82
C PHE A 7 -9.26 -7.99 -3.77
N ILE A 8 -8.15 -8.64 -4.16
CA ILE A 8 -7.43 -9.57 -3.29
C ILE A 8 -6.18 -8.90 -2.71
N CYS A 9 -5.51 -8.07 -3.50
CA CYS A 9 -4.31 -7.36 -3.09
C CYS A 9 -4.38 -5.86 -3.41
N VAL A 10 -3.49 -5.07 -2.82
CA VAL A 10 -3.42 -3.61 -3.02
C VAL A 10 -3.22 -3.25 -4.49
N ASP A 11 -2.44 -4.05 -5.24
CA ASP A 11 -2.17 -3.82 -6.66
C ASP A 11 -3.44 -3.90 -7.53
N ASP A 12 -4.48 -4.62 -7.09
CA ASP A 12 -5.73 -4.72 -7.84
C ASP A 12 -6.53 -3.41 -7.79
N PHE A 13 -6.45 -2.67 -6.68
CA PHE A 13 -7.01 -1.32 -6.57
C PHE A 13 -6.29 -0.35 -7.50
N GLU A 14 -4.95 -0.43 -7.59
CA GLU A 14 -4.17 0.41 -8.52
C GLU A 14 -4.61 0.16 -9.97
N LYS A 15 -4.72 -1.11 -10.39
CA LYS A 15 -5.18 -1.46 -11.75
C LYS A 15 -6.59 -0.95 -12.04
N TYR A 16 -7.52 -1.13 -11.10
CA TYR A 16 -8.90 -0.66 -11.27
C TYR A 16 -8.99 0.86 -11.32
N ALA A 17 -8.24 1.56 -10.46
CA ALA A 17 -8.18 3.01 -10.44
C ALA A 17 -7.63 3.56 -11.78
N LEU A 18 -6.55 2.98 -12.31
CA LEU A 18 -5.99 3.38 -13.61
C LEU A 18 -6.93 3.13 -14.80
N ALA A 19 -7.82 2.14 -14.69
CA ALA A 19 -8.84 1.87 -15.71
C ALA A 19 -10.07 2.78 -15.62
N THR A 20 -10.32 3.37 -14.44
CA THR A 20 -11.57 4.09 -14.14
C THR A 20 -11.40 5.61 -14.05
N LEU A 21 -10.25 6.08 -13.54
CA LEU A 21 -10.01 7.49 -13.30
C LEU A 21 -9.76 8.27 -14.60
N PRO A 22 -10.14 9.56 -14.65
CA PRO A 22 -9.69 10.46 -15.70
C PRO A 22 -8.17 10.47 -15.79
N LYS A 23 -7.63 10.54 -17.01
CA LYS A 23 -6.17 10.46 -17.26
C LYS A 23 -5.35 11.43 -16.40
N TYR A 24 -5.79 12.68 -16.26
CA TYR A 24 -5.07 13.68 -15.46
C TYR A 24 -4.97 13.30 -13.98
N ALA A 25 -6.01 12.69 -13.41
CA ALA A 25 -6.04 12.27 -12.02
C ALA A 25 -5.18 11.02 -11.81
N ALA A 26 -5.29 10.05 -12.73
CA ALA A 26 -4.46 8.85 -12.75
C ALA A 26 -2.96 9.21 -12.84
N ASP A 27 -2.59 10.12 -13.74
CA ASP A 27 -1.22 10.57 -13.92
C ASP A 27 -0.73 11.34 -12.68
N TYR A 28 -1.55 12.20 -12.08
CA TYR A 28 -1.20 12.91 -10.85
C TYR A 28 -0.86 11.97 -9.69
N TYR A 29 -1.68 10.94 -9.44
CA TYR A 29 -1.45 10.03 -8.32
C TYR A 29 -0.37 8.97 -8.57
N ARG A 30 -0.19 8.52 -9.82
CA ARG A 30 0.78 7.47 -10.16
C ARG A 30 2.19 8.00 -10.39
N SER A 31 2.33 9.25 -10.81
CA SER A 31 3.62 9.81 -11.24
C SER A 31 4.66 9.91 -10.13
N GLY A 32 5.92 9.68 -10.50
CA GLY A 32 7.10 9.99 -9.70
C GLY A 32 7.91 11.16 -10.27
N ALA A 33 9.07 11.44 -9.66
CA ALA A 33 10.00 12.43 -10.19
C ALA A 33 10.79 11.86 -11.39
N ASP A 34 10.90 12.65 -12.46
CA ASP A 34 11.69 12.35 -13.66
C ASP A 34 11.41 10.93 -14.21
N GLU A 35 12.43 10.10 -14.41
CA GLU A 35 12.30 8.71 -14.87
C GLU A 35 11.69 7.72 -13.83
N GLU A 36 11.26 8.22 -12.68
CA GLU A 36 10.62 7.48 -11.59
C GLU A 36 11.49 6.36 -11.00
N GLN A 37 12.83 6.48 -11.12
CA GLN A 37 13.76 5.45 -10.67
C GLN A 37 13.61 5.18 -9.17
N THR A 38 13.58 6.22 -8.34
CA THR A 38 13.41 6.10 -6.89
C THR A 38 12.05 5.49 -6.52
N LEU A 39 10.99 5.81 -7.27
CA LEU A 39 9.65 5.24 -7.04
C LEU A 39 9.66 3.72 -7.22
N LYS A 40 10.28 3.24 -8.31
CA LYS A 40 10.43 1.81 -8.60
C LYS A 40 11.35 1.15 -7.56
N GLU A 41 12.45 1.81 -7.21
CA GLU A 41 13.44 1.30 -6.27
C GLU A 41 12.90 1.14 -4.84
N ASN A 42 12.04 2.06 -4.38
CA ASN A 42 11.36 1.96 -3.08
C ASN A 42 10.57 0.66 -2.94
N ARG A 43 9.85 0.22 -3.99
CA ARG A 43 9.15 -1.07 -4.00
C ARG A 43 10.14 -2.24 -4.10
N ALA A 44 11.18 -2.13 -4.92
CA ALA A 44 12.19 -3.17 -5.10
C ALA A 44 13.04 -3.41 -3.82
N ALA A 45 13.20 -2.39 -2.97
CA ALA A 45 13.90 -2.47 -1.68
C ALA A 45 13.43 -3.60 -0.79
N PHE A 46 12.11 -3.75 -0.64
CA PHE A 46 11.56 -4.80 0.20
C PHE A 46 11.88 -6.21 -0.30
N LYS A 47 12.06 -6.39 -1.62
CA LYS A 47 12.44 -7.68 -2.22
C LYS A 47 13.89 -8.09 -1.95
N ARG A 48 14.74 -7.18 -1.44
CA ARG A 48 16.11 -7.51 -1.03
C ARG A 48 16.17 -8.10 0.38
N LEU A 49 15.14 -7.87 1.20
CA LEU A 49 15.04 -8.41 2.55
C LEU A 49 14.51 -9.85 2.53
N ARG A 50 14.96 -10.66 3.49
CA ARG A 50 14.53 -12.05 3.68
C ARG A 50 14.11 -12.24 5.12
N PHE A 51 13.00 -12.98 5.31
CA PHE A 51 12.59 -13.38 6.65
C PHE A 51 13.43 -14.56 7.13
N LYS A 52 13.83 -14.52 8.41
CA LYS A 52 14.32 -15.68 9.14
C LYS A 52 13.20 -16.13 10.10
N PRO A 53 12.27 -16.98 9.64
CA PRO A 53 11.14 -17.41 10.46
C PRO A 53 11.62 -18.17 11.70
N ARG A 54 10.91 -18.00 12.81
CA ARG A 54 11.14 -18.75 14.05
C ARG A 54 10.07 -19.82 14.19
N PHE A 55 10.49 -21.08 14.18
CA PHE A 55 9.60 -22.23 14.26
C PHE A 55 9.28 -22.61 15.71
N LEU A 56 8.24 -23.44 15.88
CA LEU A 56 7.79 -23.96 17.18
C LEU A 56 7.50 -22.85 18.21
N ARG A 57 6.98 -21.72 17.75
CA ARG A 57 6.47 -20.64 18.60
C ARG A 57 4.95 -20.68 18.58
N ASP A 58 4.34 -20.67 19.76
CA ASP A 58 2.90 -20.46 19.85
C ASP A 58 2.58 -19.06 19.31
N VAL A 59 1.71 -19.03 18.31
CA VAL A 59 1.22 -17.83 17.64
C VAL A 59 -0.31 -17.81 17.68
N SER A 60 -0.97 -18.59 18.53
CA SER A 60 -2.44 -18.62 18.64
C SER A 60 -3.05 -17.22 18.82
N GLN A 61 -2.40 -16.38 19.63
CA GLN A 61 -2.74 -14.98 19.85
C GLN A 61 -1.70 -14.07 19.17
N ARG A 62 -2.15 -13.11 18.36
CA ARG A 62 -1.30 -12.06 17.78
C ARG A 62 -1.93 -10.70 18.00
N PHE A 63 -1.11 -9.73 18.39
CA PHE A 63 -1.52 -8.34 18.55
C PHE A 63 -0.75 -7.46 17.57
N LEU A 64 -1.48 -6.64 16.82
CA LEU A 64 -0.94 -5.67 15.86
C LEU A 64 -0.99 -4.23 16.41
N LYS A 65 -1.64 -4.05 17.57
CA LYS A 65 -1.70 -2.76 18.27
C LYS A 65 -0.30 -2.29 18.63
N THR A 66 -0.01 -1.03 18.35
CA THR A 66 1.28 -0.40 18.68
C THR A 66 1.07 1.06 19.10
N TYR A 67 2.13 1.75 19.45
CA TYR A 67 2.14 3.17 19.81
C TYR A 67 3.03 3.95 18.84
N ILE A 68 2.53 5.07 18.31
CA ILE A 68 3.30 6.01 17.49
C ILE A 68 3.19 7.38 18.15
N LEU A 69 4.32 8.01 18.47
CA LEU A 69 4.38 9.34 19.11
C LEU A 69 3.49 9.44 20.38
N GLY A 70 3.42 8.36 21.18
CA GLY A 70 2.59 8.30 22.40
C GLY A 70 1.13 7.91 22.18
N HIS A 71 0.65 7.85 20.94
CA HIS A 71 -0.73 7.48 20.61
C HIS A 71 -0.86 6.00 20.28
N SER A 72 -1.86 5.34 20.86
CA SER A 72 -2.14 3.93 20.53
C SER A 72 -2.89 3.80 19.21
N ILE A 73 -2.40 2.94 18.32
CA ILE A 73 -3.04 2.59 17.05
C ILE A 73 -3.27 1.07 16.99
N SER A 74 -4.35 0.64 16.35
CA SER A 74 -4.75 -0.78 16.29
C SER A 74 -3.93 -1.63 15.32
N PHE A 75 -3.26 -1.01 14.34
CA PHE A 75 -2.51 -1.67 13.29
C PHE A 75 -1.27 -0.83 12.89
N PRO A 76 -0.12 -1.44 12.57
CA PRO A 76 1.14 -0.73 12.38
C PRO A 76 1.32 -0.16 10.96
N VAL A 77 0.25 0.33 10.35
CA VAL A 77 0.25 1.02 9.05
C VAL A 77 -0.70 2.19 9.12
N CYS A 78 -0.27 3.34 8.59
CA CYS A 78 -1.05 4.58 8.59
C CYS A 78 -1.24 5.09 7.16
N LEU A 79 -2.26 5.94 6.98
CA LEU A 79 -2.42 6.71 5.75
C LEU A 79 -1.45 7.88 5.76
N ALA A 80 -0.55 7.93 4.77
CA ALA A 80 0.28 9.09 4.54
C ALA A 80 -0.59 10.26 4.00
N PRO A 81 -0.28 11.51 4.35
CA PRO A 81 -1.01 12.65 3.81
C PRO A 81 -0.76 12.74 2.29
N SER A 82 -1.85 12.74 1.52
CA SER A 82 -1.84 12.98 0.09
C SER A 82 -2.74 14.17 -0.23
N ALA A 83 -2.42 14.94 -1.26
CA ALA A 83 -3.19 16.12 -1.63
C ALA A 83 -4.33 15.76 -2.61
N MET A 84 -5.30 16.68 -2.71
CA MET A 84 -6.30 16.72 -3.77
C MET A 84 -7.20 15.48 -3.89
N HIS A 85 -7.72 14.94 -2.78
CA HIS A 85 -8.56 13.73 -2.79
C HIS A 85 -9.83 13.81 -3.66
N ARG A 86 -10.32 15.01 -3.98
CA ARG A 86 -11.52 15.20 -4.82
C ARG A 86 -11.29 14.91 -6.31
N MET A 87 -10.07 14.56 -6.73
CA MET A 87 -9.79 14.15 -8.11
C MET A 87 -10.17 12.70 -8.42
N ALA A 88 -10.47 11.89 -7.39
CA ALA A 88 -10.86 10.48 -7.50
C ALA A 88 -12.25 10.22 -6.89
#